data_AF-A0A6I6AFE2-F1
#
_entry.id   AF-A0A6I6AFE2-F1
#
_cell.length_a   1.000
_cell.length_b   1.000
_cell.length_c   1.000
_cell.angle_alpha   90.00
_cell.angle_beta   90.00
_cell.angle_gamma   90.00
#
_symmetry.space_group_name_H-M   'P 1'
#
loop_
_entity.id
_entity.type
_entity.pdbx_description
1 polymer ?
#
loop_
_entity_poly.entity_id
_entity_poly.type
_entity_poly.pdbx_seq_one_letter_code
_entity_poly.pdbx_strand_id
1 'polypeptide(L)'
;MYVIGLDVGGANLKAADCDGKAHSVPFPLWKTPELLADALRELLTNFSRPDLVAVTMTGELADCFATKAAGVDQILSAIEAAVTPAPVIVWSTGAEFITTDIAREYPLLAAAANWHALASWVGRMVQERGGC
;
A
#
# COMPACT_ATOMS: atom_id res chain seq x y z
N MET A 1 6.61 0.65 -18.55
CA MET A 1 5.68 0.20 -17.49
C MET A 1 5.64 1.30 -16.45
N TYR A 2 4.50 1.93 -16.26
CA TYR A 2 4.29 3.00 -15.28
C TYR A 2 3.69 2.39 -14.00
N VAL A 3 4.39 2.56 -12.88
CA VAL A 3 4.03 1.92 -11.60
C VAL A 3 3.75 2.99 -10.57
N ILE A 4 2.68 2.80 -9.80
CA ILE A 4 2.37 3.62 -8.63
C ILE A 4 2.53 2.77 -7.36
N GLY A 5 3.31 3.26 -6.41
CA GLY A 5 3.34 2.79 -5.03
C GLY A 5 2.27 3.49 -4.19
N LEU A 6 1.44 2.74 -3.47
CA LEU A 6 0.45 3.25 -2.52
C LEU A 6 0.78 2.79 -1.10
N ASP A 7 0.77 3.73 -0.14
CA ASP A 7 0.84 3.45 1.29
C ASP A 7 -0.45 3.90 1.96
N VAL A 8 -1.27 2.92 2.37
CA VAL A 8 -2.53 3.18 3.09
C VAL A 8 -2.28 3.11 4.59
N GLY A 9 -2.09 4.28 5.20
CA GLY A 9 -1.96 4.42 6.64
C GLY A 9 -3.30 4.68 7.32
N GLY A 10 -3.31 4.61 8.66
CA GLY A 10 -4.51 4.94 9.43
C GLY A 10 -4.93 6.42 9.31
N ALA A 11 -3.98 7.33 9.12
CA ALA A 11 -4.22 8.79 9.12
C ALA A 11 -3.96 9.50 7.79
N ASN A 12 -3.23 8.85 6.88
CA ASN A 12 -2.81 9.46 5.62
C ASN A 12 -2.78 8.39 4.53
N LEU A 13 -3.15 8.80 3.31
CA LEU A 13 -2.89 8.06 2.10
C LEU A 13 -1.68 8.68 1.40
N LYS A 14 -0.76 7.85 0.92
CA LYS A 14 0.39 8.31 0.15
C LYS A 14 0.48 7.56 -1.16
N ALA A 15 0.89 8.26 -2.20
CA ALA A 15 1.13 7.72 -3.52
C ALA A 15 2.46 8.25 -4.06
N ALA A 16 3.22 7.40 -4.75
CA ALA A 16 4.39 7.81 -5.50
C ALA A 16 4.47 7.04 -6.83
N ASP A 17 4.94 7.67 -7.89
CA ASP A 17 5.20 6.97 -9.15
C ASP A 17 6.69 6.61 -9.33
N CYS A 18 6.98 5.84 -10.38
CA CYS A 18 8.33 5.44 -10.74
C CYS A 18 9.22 6.59 -11.24
N ASP A 19 8.65 7.75 -11.53
CA ASP A 19 9.36 8.92 -12.05
C ASP A 19 9.71 9.95 -10.95
N GLY A 20 9.34 9.65 -9.69
CA GLY A 20 9.69 10.42 -8.51
C GLY A 20 8.63 11.43 -8.06
N LYS A 21 7.44 11.45 -8.69
CA LYS A 21 6.31 12.24 -8.19
C LYS A 21 5.74 11.55 -6.96
N ALA A 22 5.44 12.33 -5.90
CA ALA A 22 4.85 11.82 -4.68
C ALA A 22 3.81 12.79 -4.12
N HIS A 23 2.72 12.24 -3.58
CA HIS A 23 1.64 12.97 -2.94
C HIS A 23 1.23 12.29 -1.63
N SER A 24 0.87 13.09 -0.63
CA SER A 24 0.34 12.63 0.65
C SER A 24 -0.87 13.47 1.00
N VAL A 25 -1.97 12.82 1.33
CA VAL A 25 -3.23 13.47 1.74
C VAL A 25 -3.67 12.95 3.11
N PRO A 26 -4.12 13.82 4.02
CA PRO A 26 -4.76 13.39 5.26
C PRO A 26 -6.02 12.61 4.96
N PHE A 27 -6.16 11.45 5.59
CA PHE A 27 -7.36 10.61 5.51
C PHE A 27 -7.49 9.81 6.81
N PRO A 28 -8.33 10.25 7.75
CA PRO A 28 -8.53 9.53 9.01
C PRO A 28 -9.38 8.28 8.77
N LEU A 29 -8.73 7.19 8.36
CA LEU A 29 -9.36 5.92 7.98
C LEU A 29 -10.30 5.40 9.08
N TRP A 30 -9.94 5.60 10.35
CA TRP A 30 -10.77 5.16 11.49
C TRP A 30 -12.11 5.89 11.62
N LYS A 31 -12.31 7.04 10.94
CA LYS A 31 -13.55 7.82 10.99
C LYS A 31 -14.48 7.53 9.82
N THR A 32 -13.91 7.38 8.62
CA THR A 32 -14.67 7.32 7.37
C THR A 32 -14.11 6.23 6.43
N PRO A 33 -14.02 4.96 6.86
CA PRO A 33 -13.43 3.89 6.05
C PRO A 33 -14.21 3.61 4.75
N GLU A 34 -15.49 3.95 4.70
CA GLU A 34 -16.35 3.86 3.51
C GLU A 34 -15.94 4.80 2.37
N LEU A 35 -15.26 5.91 2.68
CA LEU A 35 -14.82 6.91 1.69
C LEU A 35 -13.43 6.59 1.09
N LEU A 36 -12.80 5.50 1.50
CA LEU A 36 -11.41 5.18 1.11
C LEU A 36 -11.25 5.06 -0.40
N ALA A 37 -12.17 4.39 -1.10
CA ALA A 37 -12.09 4.22 -2.55
C ALA A 37 -12.15 5.57 -3.29
N ASP A 38 -13.02 6.48 -2.85
CA ASP A 38 -13.15 7.81 -3.45
C ASP A 38 -11.94 8.69 -3.16
N ALA A 39 -11.43 8.66 -1.93
CA ALA A 39 -10.20 9.37 -1.58
C ALA A 39 -8.98 8.86 -2.36
N LEU A 40 -8.90 7.54 -2.61
CA LEU A 40 -7.86 6.96 -3.46
C LEU A 40 -7.99 7.42 -4.91
N ARG A 41 -9.21 7.43 -5.47
CA ARG A 41 -9.45 7.95 -6.83
C ARG A 41 -9.01 9.41 -6.96
N GLU A 42 -9.39 10.25 -5.99
CA GLU A 42 -9.00 11.65 -5.95
C GLU A 42 -7.47 11.81 -5.89
N LEU A 43 -6.80 11.10 -4.99
CA LEU A 43 -5.33 11.10 -4.89
C LEU A 43 -4.68 10.69 -6.22
N LEU A 44 -5.20 9.66 -6.87
CA LEU A 44 -4.67 9.11 -8.12
C LEU A 44 -4.87 10.03 -9.33
N THR A 45 -5.76 11.03 -9.28
CA THR A 45 -5.87 12.06 -10.35
C THR A 45 -4.59 12.87 -10.54
N ASN A 46 -3.70 12.87 -9.55
CA ASN A 46 -2.39 13.50 -9.64
C ASN A 46 -1.40 12.72 -10.52
N PHE A 47 -1.73 11.49 -10.94
CA PHE A 47 -0.81 10.62 -11.67
C PHE A 47 -1.37 10.22 -13.03
N SER A 48 -0.50 9.67 -13.88
CA SER A 48 -0.96 8.99 -15.09
C SER A 48 -1.59 7.64 -14.72
N ARG A 49 -2.32 7.03 -15.66
CA ARG A 49 -2.92 5.71 -15.42
C ARG A 49 -1.82 4.65 -15.23
N PRO A 50 -1.80 3.91 -14.09
CA PRO A 50 -0.78 2.89 -13.83
C PRO A 50 -1.01 1.62 -14.65
N ASP A 51 0.11 0.98 -15.03
CA ASP A 51 0.13 -0.40 -15.53
C ASP A 51 0.12 -1.42 -14.39
N LEU A 52 0.53 -1.00 -13.17
CA LEU A 52 0.61 -1.82 -11.96
C LEU A 52 0.59 -0.91 -10.73
N VAL A 53 -0.05 -1.38 -9.66
CA VAL A 53 -0.06 -0.71 -8.36
C VAL A 53 0.56 -1.61 -7.30
N ALA A 54 1.61 -1.11 -6.65
CA ALA A 54 2.28 -1.77 -5.54
C ALA A 54 1.82 -1.17 -4.22
N VAL A 55 1.40 -1.99 -3.26
CA VAL A 55 0.72 -1.53 -2.04
C VAL A 55 1.50 -1.91 -0.79
N THR A 56 1.60 -0.97 0.14
CA THR A 56 1.84 -1.22 1.56
C THR A 56 0.66 -0.70 2.36
N MET A 57 0.44 -1.27 3.55
CA MET A 57 -0.57 -0.78 4.47
C MET A 57 -0.10 -0.82 5.93
N THR A 58 -0.58 0.16 6.68
CA THR A 58 -0.62 0.17 8.16
C THR A 58 -2.00 0.53 8.69
N GLY A 59 -2.91 0.95 7.81
CA GLY A 59 -4.28 1.32 8.16
C GLY A 59 -5.13 0.14 8.61
N GLU A 60 -4.75 -1.11 8.32
CA GLU A 60 -5.46 -2.31 8.77
C GLU A 60 -5.48 -2.48 10.30
N LEU A 61 -4.66 -1.69 11.02
CA LEU A 61 -4.62 -1.59 12.48
C LEU A 61 -5.60 -0.56 13.05
N ALA A 62 -6.34 0.16 12.20
CA ALA A 62 -7.27 1.19 12.64
C ALA A 62 -8.43 0.60 13.45
N ASP A 63 -8.85 1.32 14.50
CA ASP A 63 -9.90 0.89 15.44
C ASP A 63 -11.28 0.68 14.78
N CYS A 64 -11.47 1.15 13.54
CA CYS A 64 -12.70 0.92 12.78
C CYS A 64 -12.88 -0.53 12.31
N PHE A 65 -11.81 -1.34 12.33
CA PHE A 65 -11.87 -2.73 11.88
C PHE A 65 -11.93 -3.69 13.06
N ALA A 66 -12.87 -4.64 13.00
CA ALA A 66 -13.01 -5.67 14.03
C ALA A 66 -11.79 -6.61 14.11
N THR A 67 -11.10 -6.82 12.99
CA THR A 67 -9.90 -7.65 12.90
C THR A 67 -8.95 -7.09 11.85
N LYS A 68 -7.65 -7.44 11.95
CA LYS A 68 -6.67 -7.12 10.90
C LYS A 68 -7.07 -7.68 9.54
N ALA A 69 -7.64 -8.88 9.51
CA ALA A 69 -8.12 -9.53 8.28
C ALA A 69 -9.21 -8.69 7.59
N ALA A 70 -10.18 -8.20 8.37
CA ALA A 70 -11.21 -7.31 7.85
C ALA A 70 -10.63 -5.99 7.33
N GLY A 71 -9.65 -5.41 8.04
CA GLY A 71 -8.95 -4.21 7.59
C GLY A 71 -8.19 -4.40 6.28
N VAL A 72 -7.43 -5.50 6.16
CA VAL A 72 -6.72 -5.86 4.91
C VAL A 72 -7.71 -6.02 3.76
N ASP A 73 -8.77 -6.80 3.94
CA ASP A 73 -9.75 -7.04 2.88
C ASP A 73 -10.46 -5.76 2.42
N GLN A 74 -10.87 -4.91 3.36
CA GLN A 74 -11.53 -3.64 3.04
C GLN A 74 -10.59 -2.66 2.32
N ILE A 75 -9.32 -2.57 2.76
CA ILE A 75 -8.31 -1.73 2.10
C ILE A 75 -8.05 -2.23 0.67
N LEU A 76 -7.81 -3.53 0.48
CA LEU A 76 -7.54 -4.09 -0.84
C LEU A 76 -8.72 -3.92 -1.79
N SER A 77 -9.93 -4.16 -1.30
CA SER A 77 -11.15 -3.96 -2.10
C SER A 77 -11.33 -2.50 -2.52
N ALA A 78 -11.03 -1.54 -1.64
CA ALA A 78 -11.07 -0.12 -1.97
C ALA A 78 -10.01 0.28 -3.02
N ILE A 79 -8.79 -0.27 -2.91
CA ILE A 79 -7.71 -0.03 -3.87
C ILE A 79 -8.08 -0.61 -5.23
N GLU A 80 -8.48 -1.87 -5.30
CA GLU A 80 -8.89 -2.52 -6.55
C GLU A 80 -10.01 -1.73 -7.25
N ALA A 81 -11.02 -1.26 -6.50
CA ALA A 81 -12.10 -0.43 -7.01
C ALA A 81 -11.65 0.97 -7.49
N ALA A 82 -10.52 1.49 -7.00
CA ALA A 82 -9.97 2.78 -7.40
C ALA A 82 -9.06 2.70 -8.63
N VAL A 83 -8.38 1.55 -8.83
CA VAL A 83 -7.31 1.41 -9.85
C VAL A 83 -7.67 0.48 -11.00
N THR A 84 -8.84 -0.18 -10.95
CA THR A 84 -9.31 -1.08 -12.02
C THR A 84 -9.16 -0.44 -13.40
N PRO A 85 -8.60 -1.16 -14.40
CA PRO A 85 -8.21 -2.57 -14.41
C PRO A 85 -6.73 -2.83 -14.09
N ALA A 86 -6.00 -1.87 -13.51
CA ALA A 86 -4.60 -2.09 -13.17
C ALA A 86 -4.47 -3.21 -12.12
N PRO A 87 -3.56 -4.18 -12.30
CA PRO A 87 -3.28 -5.18 -11.28
C PRO A 87 -2.71 -4.56 -10.01
N VAL A 88 -2.99 -5.21 -8.88
CA VAL A 88 -2.53 -4.80 -7.56
C VAL A 88 -1.64 -5.90 -6.98
N ILE A 89 -0.47 -5.53 -6.48
CA ILE A 89 0.43 -6.39 -5.72
C ILE A 89 0.71 -5.77 -4.36
N VAL A 90 0.90 -6.61 -3.35
CA VAL A 90 1.07 -6.19 -1.96
C VAL A 90 2.47 -6.56 -1.50
N TRP A 91 3.19 -5.60 -0.90
CA TRP A 91 4.46 -5.89 -0.28
C TRP A 91 4.25 -6.63 1.04
N SER A 92 4.88 -7.79 1.18
CA SER A 92 4.73 -8.65 2.34
C SER A 92 5.83 -8.43 3.38
N THR A 93 5.57 -8.89 4.60
CA THR A 93 6.57 -9.00 5.67
C THR A 93 7.66 -10.03 5.35
N GLY A 94 7.48 -10.88 4.33
CA GLY A 94 8.49 -11.78 3.78
C GLY A 94 9.50 -11.13 2.83
N ALA A 95 9.42 -9.80 2.64
CA ALA A 95 10.25 -9.02 1.70
C ALA A 95 10.02 -9.37 0.22
N GLU A 96 8.80 -9.76 -0.12
CA GLU A 96 8.39 -10.10 -1.48
C GLU A 96 7.04 -9.47 -1.82
N PHE A 97 6.74 -9.38 -3.11
CA PHE A 97 5.41 -8.98 -3.58
C PHE A 97 4.51 -10.20 -3.73
N ILE A 98 3.32 -10.13 -3.13
CA ILE A 98 2.27 -11.15 -3.22
C ILE A 98 1.02 -10.58 -3.89
N THR A 99 0.13 -11.46 -4.36
CA THR A 99 -1.16 -11.04 -4.93
C THR A 99 -2.13 -10.60 -3.84
N THR A 100 -3.20 -9.90 -4.23
CA THR A 100 -4.27 -9.52 -3.29
C THR A 100 -4.99 -10.74 -2.72
N ASP A 101 -5.13 -11.81 -3.49
CA ASP A 101 -5.71 -13.08 -3.01
C ASP A 101 -4.88 -13.70 -1.88
N ILE A 102 -3.55 -13.79 -2.04
CA ILE A 102 -2.65 -14.28 -1.00
C ILE A 102 -2.68 -13.36 0.23
N ALA A 103 -2.71 -12.04 0.01
CA ALA A 103 -2.80 -11.08 1.11
C ALA A 103 -4.12 -11.21 1.90
N ARG A 104 -5.24 -11.56 1.25
CA ARG A 104 -6.52 -11.85 1.92
C ARG A 104 -6.50 -13.19 2.65
N GLU A 105 -5.87 -14.21 2.07
CA GLU A 105 -5.73 -15.54 2.69
C GLU A 105 -4.78 -15.50 3.91
N TYR A 106 -3.71 -14.71 3.83
CA TYR A 106 -2.71 -14.53 4.88
C TYR A 106 -2.53 -13.06 5.29
N PRO A 107 -3.52 -12.42 5.96
CA PRO A 107 -3.50 -10.98 6.25
C PRO A 107 -2.31 -10.49 7.06
N LEU A 108 -1.73 -11.37 7.90
CA LEU A 108 -0.56 -11.05 8.70
C LEU A 108 0.71 -10.84 7.85
N LEU A 109 0.74 -11.34 6.61
CA LEU A 109 1.83 -11.06 5.67
C LEU A 109 1.76 -9.64 5.11
N ALA A 110 0.57 -9.04 5.01
CA ALA A 110 0.39 -7.68 4.49
C ALA A 110 0.44 -6.60 5.58
N ALA A 111 0.17 -6.98 6.83
CA ALA A 111 0.02 -6.06 7.94
C ALA A 111 1.34 -5.38 8.34
N ALA A 112 1.30 -4.05 8.49
CA ALA A 112 2.39 -3.20 8.94
C ALA A 112 3.73 -3.39 8.18
N ALA A 113 3.68 -3.70 6.89
CA ALA A 113 4.86 -3.98 6.07
C ALA A 113 5.53 -2.72 5.47
N ASN A 114 4.99 -1.51 5.72
CA ASN A 114 5.47 -0.28 5.09
C ASN A 114 6.91 0.12 5.47
N TRP A 115 7.26 0.06 6.76
CA TRP A 115 8.63 0.30 7.22
C TRP A 115 9.60 -0.76 6.70
N HIS A 116 9.13 -2.01 6.61
CA HIS A 116 9.91 -3.14 6.11
C HIS A 116 10.25 -2.98 4.63
N ALA A 117 9.32 -2.44 3.82
CA ALA A 117 9.55 -2.13 2.42
C ALA A 117 10.70 -1.14 2.24
N LEU A 118 10.66 -0.04 2.99
CA LEU A 118 11.70 0.99 2.93
C LEU A 118 13.05 0.46 3.42
N ALA A 119 13.07 -0.27 4.54
CA ALA A 119 14.28 -0.87 5.07
C ALA A 119 14.91 -1.88 4.09
N SER A 120 14.09 -2.75 3.48
CA SER A 120 14.52 -3.72 2.46
C SER A 120 15.08 -3.03 1.22
N TRP A 121 14.47 -1.92 0.80
CA TRP A 121 14.94 -1.13 -0.33
C TRP A 121 16.31 -0.49 -0.04
N VAL A 122 16.43 0.22 1.08
CA VAL A 122 17.68 0.87 1.49
C VAL A 122 18.78 -0.15 1.72
N GLY A 123 18.48 -1.30 2.33
CA GLY A 123 19.45 -2.38 2.55
C GLY A 123 20.10 -2.89 1.25
N ARG A 124 19.36 -2.89 0.13
CA ARG A 124 19.92 -3.23 -1.20
C ARG A 124 20.81 -2.14 -1.79
N MET A 125 20.66 -0.90 -1.35
CA MET A 125 21.43 0.25 -1.82
C MET A 125 22.73 0.47 -1.04
N VAL A 126 22.78 0.02 0.21
CA VAL A 126 24.00 0.06 1.00
C VAL A 126 24.90 -1.07 0.51
N GLN A 127 26.01 -0.74 -0.18
CA GLN A 127 27.06 -1.71 -0.43
C GLN A 127 27.54 -2.27 0.91
N GLU A 128 27.69 -3.59 1.01
CA GLU A 128 28.48 -4.19 2.08
C GLU A 128 29.85 -3.52 2.06
N ARG A 129 30.13 -2.67 3.05
CA ARG A 129 31.49 -2.32 3.36
C ARG A 129 32.10 -3.59 3.90
N GLY A 130 32.84 -4.30 3.04
CA GLY A 130 33.49 -5.56 3.36
C GLY A 130 34.04 -5.54 4.78
N GLY A 131 33.45 -6.37 5.64
CA GLY A 131 34.00 -6.66 6.94
C GLY A 131 35.25 -7.51 6.76
N CYS A 132 36.32 -7.08 7.43
CA CYS A 132 37.67 -7.64 7.53
C CYS A 132 37.88 -9.11 7.18
#